data_AF-A0A4R0VN12-F1
#
_entry.id   AF-A0A4R0VN12-F1
#
_cell.length_a   1.000
_cell.length_b   1.000
_cell.length_c   1.000
_cell.angle_alpha   90.00
_cell.angle_beta   90.00
_cell.angle_gamma   90.00
#
_symmetry.space_group_name_H-M   'P 1'
#
loop_
_entity.id
_entity.type
_entity.pdbx_description
1 polymer ?
#
loop_
_entity_poly.entity_id
_entity_poly.type
_entity_poly.pdbx_seq_one_letter_code
_entity_poly.pdbx_strand_id
1 'polypeptide(L)'
;MDRAYRDYQTDLDNLRESAADVIENMVDRDPLNVKDAIRDFSRDASQLANEYYDTVRGLWSEYAGVRLDDFDHTRLIDPDRALWQVQGGFNNTDYNGLTYTQVKNGQSRAGLTIDDLWPDLGNPDDAMQFVADMVNAAARLTTQRNMRIDPSKPRWARVPRGARTCAFCTMLASRGFTYLSEDSAGLEMQYHRDCDCQIVPSWGRQTLAGYNPERLTAMWQEASKGGGDYREKLKRMRRDNPMAFTDGVYPTPTMPWEQSVRLLSMKGEPKGTAESWYRRQLAVGVDPSREILERHEIVFLEKFQKLGEEYEWIPKSHDGKPSNDFHWLSHECDAELKSPASLKYRNVAQRINDAVVGGVEQGVVKDVFVLDFGSTKLPDKFVNQLSLYNARHESHIKELWVFDSEGFHQIVLK
;
A
#
# COMPACT_ATOMS: atom_id res chain seq x y z
N MET A 1 6.84 -31.36 -0.74
CA MET A 1 6.03 -30.19 -1.15
C MET A 1 6.62 -28.87 -0.66
N ASP A 2 6.71 -28.61 0.65
CA ASP A 2 7.22 -27.31 1.15
C ASP A 2 8.62 -26.95 0.66
N ARG A 3 9.55 -27.90 0.66
CA ARG A 3 10.90 -27.68 0.13
C ARG A 3 10.87 -27.31 -1.35
N ALA A 4 10.24 -28.13 -2.19
CA ALA A 4 10.13 -27.86 -3.63
C ALA A 4 9.47 -26.50 -3.93
N TYR A 5 8.46 -26.09 -3.16
CA TYR A 5 7.86 -24.76 -3.33
C TYR A 5 8.81 -23.64 -2.92
N ARG A 6 9.54 -23.79 -1.80
CA ARG A 6 10.53 -22.81 -1.35
C ARG A 6 11.68 -22.67 -2.36
N ASP A 7 12.21 -23.79 -2.84
CA ASP A 7 13.30 -23.79 -3.81
C ASP A 7 12.86 -23.08 -5.10
N TYR A 8 11.66 -23.40 -5.61
CA TYR A 8 11.07 -22.69 -6.75
C TYR A 8 10.86 -21.18 -6.53
N GLN A 9 10.44 -20.78 -5.31
CA GLN A 9 10.34 -19.37 -4.97
C GLN A 9 11.71 -18.70 -5.01
N THR A 10 12.74 -19.34 -4.45
CA THR A 10 14.13 -18.85 -4.47
C THR A 10 14.66 -18.74 -5.90
N ASP A 11 14.41 -19.73 -6.76
CA ASP A 11 14.87 -19.68 -8.16
C ASP A 11 14.21 -18.53 -8.94
N LEU A 12 12.90 -18.32 -8.75
CA LEU A 12 12.21 -17.18 -9.35
C LEU A 12 12.68 -15.84 -8.80
N ASP A 13 13.05 -15.77 -7.51
CA ASP A 13 13.53 -14.53 -6.90
C ASP A 13 14.94 -14.20 -7.40
N ASN A 14 15.84 -15.18 -7.45
CA ASN A 14 17.16 -15.05 -8.06
C ASN A 14 17.07 -14.63 -9.53
N LEU A 15 16.12 -15.20 -10.29
CA LEU A 15 15.90 -14.82 -11.69
C LEU A 15 15.45 -13.35 -11.82
N ARG A 16 14.57 -12.87 -10.93
CA ARG A 16 14.12 -11.47 -10.97
C ARG A 16 15.21 -10.49 -10.53
N GLU A 17 15.99 -10.84 -9.51
CA GLU A 17 17.13 -10.02 -9.07
C GLU A 17 18.18 -9.94 -10.18
N SER A 18 18.56 -11.08 -10.77
CA SER A 18 19.48 -11.10 -11.91
C SER A 18 18.93 -10.33 -13.11
N ALA A 19 17.62 -10.41 -13.37
CA ALA A 19 17.00 -9.66 -14.45
C ALA A 19 17.02 -8.16 -14.18
N ALA A 20 16.72 -7.74 -12.95
CA ALA A 20 16.78 -6.33 -12.55
C ALA A 20 18.19 -5.76 -12.75
N ASP A 21 19.22 -6.45 -12.25
CA ASP A 21 20.61 -6.03 -12.38
C ASP A 21 21.06 -5.91 -13.85
N VAL A 22 20.67 -6.87 -14.69
CA VAL A 22 21.01 -6.85 -16.13
C VAL A 22 20.28 -5.69 -16.82
N ILE A 23 18.98 -5.54 -16.57
CA ILE A 23 18.16 -4.52 -17.21
C ILE A 23 18.59 -3.11 -16.80
N GLU A 24 18.87 -2.88 -15.52
CA GLU A 24 19.40 -1.60 -15.01
C GLU A 24 20.64 -1.17 -15.81
N ASN A 25 21.59 -2.08 -16.00
CA ASN A 25 22.81 -1.81 -16.76
C ASN A 25 22.56 -1.62 -18.27
N MET A 26 21.59 -2.34 -18.84
CA MET A 26 21.29 -2.30 -20.28
C MET A 26 20.53 -1.04 -20.69
N VAL A 27 19.66 -0.49 -19.84
CA VAL A 27 18.88 0.71 -20.17
C VAL A 27 19.79 1.87 -20.58
N ASP A 28 20.93 2.03 -19.89
CA ASP A 28 21.90 3.10 -20.21
C ASP A 28 22.89 2.74 -21.33
N ARG A 29 23.31 1.47 -21.41
CA ARG A 29 24.44 1.04 -22.26
C ARG A 29 24.04 0.39 -23.57
N ASP A 30 22.87 -0.24 -23.61
CA ASP A 30 22.38 -1.02 -24.74
C ASP A 30 20.83 -1.03 -24.82
N PRO A 31 20.21 0.16 -24.97
CA PRO A 31 18.75 0.30 -24.93
C PRO A 31 18.02 -0.47 -26.04
N LEU A 32 18.71 -0.79 -27.15
CA LEU A 32 18.12 -1.50 -28.28
C LEU A 32 17.84 -2.98 -27.97
N ASN A 33 18.59 -3.59 -27.06
CA ASN A 33 18.50 -5.02 -26.74
C ASN A 33 17.73 -5.31 -25.44
N VAL A 34 17.27 -4.29 -24.72
CA VAL A 34 16.51 -4.45 -23.45
C VAL A 34 15.28 -5.35 -23.65
N LYS A 35 14.54 -5.18 -24.75
CA LYS A 35 13.35 -6.00 -25.05
C LYS A 35 13.70 -7.48 -25.23
N ASP A 36 14.82 -7.77 -25.87
CA ASP A 36 15.24 -9.16 -26.11
C ASP A 36 15.73 -9.82 -24.82
N ALA A 37 16.46 -9.09 -23.97
CA ALA A 37 16.81 -9.58 -22.64
C ALA A 37 15.56 -9.91 -21.80
N ILE A 38 14.54 -9.05 -21.82
CA ILE A 38 13.26 -9.31 -21.12
C ILE A 38 12.56 -10.56 -21.67
N ARG A 39 12.62 -10.77 -22.99
CA ARG A 39 12.07 -11.99 -23.61
C ARG A 39 12.82 -13.24 -23.16
N ASP A 40 14.13 -13.18 -23.00
CA ASP A 40 14.94 -14.31 -22.53
C ASP A 40 14.64 -14.64 -21.07
N PHE A 41 14.60 -13.66 -20.16
CA PHE A 41 14.19 -13.89 -18.78
C PHE A 41 12.77 -14.45 -18.66
N SER A 42 11.87 -14.07 -19.57
CA SER A 42 10.53 -14.66 -19.65
C SER A 42 10.56 -16.15 -20.03
N ARG A 43 11.47 -16.56 -20.92
CA ARG A 43 11.67 -17.98 -21.28
C ARG A 43 12.26 -18.76 -20.13
N ASP A 44 13.24 -18.22 -19.43
CA ASP A 44 13.86 -18.84 -18.25
C ASP A 44 12.81 -19.05 -17.15
N ALA A 45 11.94 -18.07 -16.91
CA ALA A 45 10.85 -18.20 -15.97
C ALA A 45 9.84 -19.29 -16.37
N SER A 46 9.58 -19.44 -17.67
CA SER A 46 8.78 -20.56 -18.19
C SER A 46 9.47 -21.90 -17.97
N GLN A 47 10.80 -21.97 -18.12
CA GLN A 47 11.55 -23.20 -17.91
C GLN A 47 11.50 -23.61 -16.43
N LEU A 48 11.78 -22.68 -15.50
CA LEU A 48 11.68 -22.93 -14.06
C LEU A 48 10.28 -23.38 -13.64
N ALA A 49 9.22 -22.80 -14.22
CA ALA A 49 7.85 -23.21 -13.95
C ALA A 49 7.53 -24.63 -14.45
N ASN A 50 8.09 -25.05 -15.59
CA ASN A 50 7.98 -26.43 -16.07
C ASN A 50 8.67 -27.40 -15.11
N GLU A 51 9.92 -27.12 -14.73
CA GLU A 51 10.71 -27.97 -13.82
C GLU A 51 10.05 -28.11 -12.45
N TYR A 52 9.51 -27.02 -11.92
CA TYR A 52 8.73 -27.04 -10.68
C TYR A 52 7.47 -27.90 -10.82
N TYR A 53 6.74 -27.76 -11.94
CA TYR A 53 5.54 -28.55 -12.21
C TYR A 53 5.85 -30.05 -12.23
N ASP A 54 6.91 -30.46 -12.94
CA ASP A 54 7.38 -31.85 -12.99
C ASP A 54 7.79 -32.36 -11.61
N THR A 55 8.52 -31.55 -10.85
CA THR A 55 8.94 -31.89 -9.49
C THR A 55 7.74 -32.16 -8.59
N VAL A 56 6.76 -31.24 -8.56
CA VAL A 56 5.56 -31.39 -7.73
C VAL A 56 4.73 -32.59 -8.17
N ARG A 57 4.59 -32.79 -9.48
CA ARG A 57 3.85 -33.92 -10.05
C ARG A 57 4.50 -35.26 -9.70
N GLY A 58 5.81 -35.36 -9.81
CA GLY A 58 6.59 -36.55 -9.42
C GLY A 58 6.45 -36.86 -7.94
N LEU A 59 6.59 -35.84 -7.07
CA LEU A 59 6.39 -35.99 -5.63
C LEU A 59 4.97 -36.46 -5.28
N TRP A 60 3.94 -36.02 -6.02
CA TRP A 60 2.57 -36.48 -5.83
C TRP A 60 2.37 -37.92 -6.32
N SER A 61 2.97 -38.29 -7.44
CA SER A 61 2.93 -39.66 -7.97
C SER A 61 3.56 -40.65 -6.97
N GLU A 62 4.72 -40.30 -6.40
CA GLU A 62 5.40 -41.07 -5.36
C GLU A 62 4.56 -41.16 -4.08
N TYR A 63 4.08 -40.02 -3.57
CA TYR A 63 3.31 -39.95 -2.33
C TYR A 63 1.99 -40.73 -2.41
N ALA A 64 1.28 -40.63 -3.54
CA ALA A 64 0.00 -41.31 -3.74
C ALA A 64 0.18 -42.79 -4.13
N GLY A 65 1.39 -43.23 -4.50
CA GLY A 65 1.64 -44.56 -5.04
C GLY A 65 0.92 -44.83 -6.37
N VAL A 66 0.58 -43.77 -7.10
CA VAL A 66 -0.15 -43.84 -8.39
C VAL A 66 0.74 -43.28 -9.48
N ARG A 67 0.92 -44.03 -10.56
CA ARG A 67 1.58 -43.53 -11.76
C ARG A 67 0.69 -42.50 -12.43
N LEU A 68 1.19 -41.27 -12.55
CA LEU A 68 0.55 -40.21 -13.31
C LEU A 68 1.15 -40.20 -14.72
N ASP A 69 0.36 -40.49 -15.75
CA ASP A 69 0.85 -40.65 -17.13
C ASP A 69 1.61 -39.42 -17.65
N ASP A 70 2.65 -39.67 -18.45
CA ASP A 70 3.44 -38.59 -19.05
C ASP A 70 2.60 -37.82 -20.08
N PHE A 71 2.88 -36.53 -20.22
CA PHE A 71 2.23 -35.66 -21.21
C PHE A 71 3.22 -34.61 -21.72
N ASP A 72 3.10 -34.23 -23.00
CA ASP A 72 3.99 -33.25 -23.60
C ASP A 72 3.64 -31.83 -23.15
N HIS A 73 4.53 -31.24 -22.37
CA HIS A 73 4.45 -29.87 -21.90
C HIS A 73 5.81 -29.14 -21.94
N THR A 74 6.74 -29.67 -22.74
CA THR A 74 8.13 -29.18 -22.87
C THR A 74 8.20 -27.81 -23.55
N ARG A 75 7.20 -27.47 -24.37
CA ARG A 75 7.09 -26.17 -25.04
C ARG A 75 7.18 -25.05 -23.99
N LEU A 76 7.89 -23.95 -24.28
CA LEU A 76 7.88 -22.76 -23.42
C LEU A 76 6.75 -21.81 -23.82
N ILE A 77 6.30 -20.97 -22.89
CA ILE A 77 5.37 -19.89 -23.21
C ILE A 77 6.06 -18.86 -24.11
N ASP A 78 5.35 -18.40 -25.13
CA ASP A 78 5.78 -17.29 -25.97
C ASP A 78 5.90 -16.02 -25.11
N PRO A 79 7.06 -15.35 -25.02
CA PRO A 79 7.21 -14.11 -24.27
C PRO A 79 6.19 -13.04 -24.67
N ASP A 80 5.77 -12.98 -25.93
CA ASP A 80 4.76 -12.04 -26.39
C ASP A 80 3.38 -12.32 -25.76
N ARG A 81 3.12 -13.57 -25.37
CA ARG A 81 1.92 -13.94 -24.61
C ARG A 81 2.00 -13.43 -23.17
N ALA A 82 3.18 -13.45 -22.56
CA ALA A 82 3.41 -12.84 -21.25
C ALA A 82 3.24 -11.32 -21.33
N LEU A 83 3.81 -10.66 -22.35
CA LEU A 83 3.64 -9.23 -22.62
C LEU A 83 2.16 -8.85 -22.75
N TRP A 84 1.41 -9.61 -23.55
CA TRP A 84 -0.03 -9.43 -23.69
C TRP A 84 -0.76 -9.48 -22.34
N GLN A 85 -0.38 -10.42 -21.47
CA GLN A 85 -0.98 -10.58 -20.16
C GLN A 85 -0.63 -9.42 -19.22
N VAL A 86 0.64 -8.98 -19.19
CA VAL A 86 1.10 -7.88 -18.33
C VAL A 86 0.43 -6.56 -18.72
N GLN A 87 0.32 -6.29 -20.03
CA GLN A 87 -0.27 -5.04 -20.54
C GLN A 87 -1.80 -5.08 -20.58
N GLY A 88 -2.40 -6.27 -20.45
CA GLY A 88 -3.84 -6.45 -20.61
C GLY A 88 -4.28 -6.28 -22.07
N GLY A 89 -3.41 -6.53 -23.04
CA GLY A 89 -3.65 -6.27 -24.46
C GLY A 89 -4.00 -4.81 -24.72
N PHE A 90 -5.01 -4.56 -25.55
CA PHE A 90 -5.50 -3.22 -25.88
C PHE A 90 -6.78 -2.84 -25.11
N ASN A 91 -7.02 -3.46 -23.96
CA ASN A 91 -8.19 -3.14 -23.12
C ASN A 91 -8.13 -1.68 -22.64
N ASN A 92 -9.30 -1.03 -22.53
CA ASN A 92 -9.43 0.39 -22.15
C ASN A 92 -8.69 1.38 -23.07
N THR A 93 -8.45 1.00 -24.32
CA THR A 93 -7.97 1.89 -25.39
C THR A 93 -9.03 2.01 -26.48
N ASP A 94 -8.78 2.89 -27.47
CA ASP A 94 -9.63 2.98 -28.68
C ASP A 94 -9.65 1.69 -29.52
N TYR A 95 -8.76 0.73 -29.22
CA TYR A 95 -8.62 -0.54 -29.91
C TYR A 95 -9.11 -1.75 -29.09
N ASN A 96 -10.02 -1.48 -28.14
CA ASN A 96 -10.62 -2.52 -27.31
C ASN A 96 -11.28 -3.63 -28.16
N GLY A 97 -11.10 -4.89 -27.73
CA GLY A 97 -11.64 -6.07 -28.41
C GLY A 97 -10.67 -6.80 -29.34
N LEU A 98 -9.45 -6.28 -29.56
CA LEU A 98 -8.39 -7.04 -30.23
C LEU A 98 -7.98 -8.26 -29.37
N THR A 99 -7.79 -9.40 -30.04
CA THR A 99 -7.28 -10.62 -29.41
C THR A 99 -5.80 -10.81 -29.67
N TYR A 100 -5.12 -11.51 -28.76
CA TYR A 100 -3.70 -11.88 -28.91
C TYR A 100 -3.41 -12.51 -30.28
N THR A 101 -4.23 -13.48 -30.70
CA THR A 101 -4.04 -14.20 -31.97
C THR A 101 -4.13 -13.27 -33.17
N GLN A 102 -5.07 -12.31 -33.17
CA GLN A 102 -5.18 -11.34 -34.25
C GLN A 102 -3.94 -10.45 -34.34
N VAL A 103 -3.47 -9.95 -33.19
CA VAL A 103 -2.31 -9.04 -33.15
C VAL A 103 -1.02 -9.78 -33.50
N LYS A 104 -0.80 -10.96 -32.92
CA LYS A 104 0.38 -11.80 -33.19
C LYS A 104 0.48 -12.21 -34.65
N ASN A 105 -0.65 -12.46 -35.32
CA ASN A 105 -0.68 -12.87 -36.73
C ASN A 105 -0.74 -11.69 -37.72
N GLY A 106 -0.63 -10.43 -37.26
CA GLY A 106 -0.73 -9.25 -38.13
C GLY A 106 -2.12 -9.05 -38.73
N GLN A 107 -3.17 -9.61 -38.11
CA GLN A 107 -4.57 -9.54 -38.57
C GLN A 107 -5.34 -8.39 -37.91
N SER A 108 -4.66 -7.50 -37.19
CA SER A 108 -5.25 -6.28 -36.65
C SER A 108 -5.62 -5.33 -37.78
N ARG A 109 -6.92 -5.01 -37.91
CA ARG A 109 -7.39 -4.01 -38.89
C ARG A 109 -6.89 -2.60 -38.57
N ALA A 110 -6.50 -2.36 -37.32
CA ALA A 110 -5.93 -1.09 -36.87
C ALA A 110 -4.42 -0.98 -37.14
N GLY A 111 -3.78 -2.01 -37.72
CA GLY A 111 -2.34 -2.03 -37.95
C GLY A 111 -1.49 -2.29 -36.71
N LEU A 112 -2.12 -2.45 -35.54
CA LEU A 112 -1.43 -2.72 -34.27
C LEU A 112 -0.76 -4.09 -34.24
N THR A 113 0.43 -4.10 -33.65
CA THR A 113 1.32 -5.24 -33.48
C THR A 113 1.56 -5.51 -31.99
N ILE A 114 2.27 -6.59 -31.70
CA ILE A 114 2.73 -6.86 -30.33
C ILE A 114 3.71 -5.78 -29.87
N ASP A 115 4.49 -5.20 -30.79
CA ASP A 115 5.53 -4.25 -30.40
C ASP A 115 4.95 -2.94 -29.84
N ASP A 116 3.71 -2.61 -30.21
CA ASP A 116 2.96 -1.45 -29.69
C ASP A 116 2.51 -1.61 -28.22
N LEU A 117 2.65 -2.81 -27.65
CA LEU A 117 2.34 -3.05 -26.23
C LEU A 117 3.54 -2.80 -25.31
N TRP A 118 4.76 -2.69 -25.84
CA TRP A 118 5.91 -2.40 -24.98
C TRP A 118 5.77 -1.01 -24.35
N PRO A 119 5.98 -0.88 -23.03
CA PRO A 119 6.01 0.42 -22.39
C PRO A 119 7.31 1.16 -22.75
N ASP A 120 7.40 2.41 -22.34
CA ASP A 120 8.69 3.09 -22.29
C ASP A 120 9.57 2.40 -21.23
N LEU A 121 10.78 2.00 -21.62
CA LEU A 121 11.76 1.32 -20.79
C LEU A 121 13.00 2.21 -20.53
N GLY A 122 12.91 3.50 -20.84
CA GLY A 122 14.03 4.44 -20.69
C GLY A 122 14.36 4.79 -19.23
N ASN A 123 13.47 4.50 -18.28
CA ASN A 123 13.75 4.61 -16.86
C ASN A 123 14.17 3.24 -16.29
N PRO A 124 15.34 3.11 -15.65
CA PRO A 124 15.81 1.84 -15.10
C PRO A 124 14.84 1.19 -14.10
N ASP A 125 14.23 1.96 -13.20
CA ASP A 125 13.30 1.43 -12.20
C ASP A 125 12.04 0.84 -12.86
N ASP A 126 11.47 1.55 -13.84
CA ASP A 126 10.31 1.08 -14.59
C ASP A 126 10.64 -0.18 -15.41
N ALA A 127 11.84 -0.23 -16.01
CA ALA A 127 12.29 -1.37 -16.79
C ALA A 127 12.55 -2.62 -15.90
N MET A 128 13.17 -2.42 -14.73
CA MET A 128 13.38 -3.47 -13.73
C MET A 128 12.05 -4.03 -13.21
N GLN A 129 11.09 -3.16 -12.91
CA GLN A 129 9.76 -3.59 -12.50
C GLN A 129 9.04 -4.34 -13.63
N PHE A 130 9.18 -3.86 -14.86
CA PHE A 130 8.56 -4.50 -16.02
C PHE A 130 9.11 -5.90 -16.31
N VAL A 131 10.43 -6.11 -16.19
CA VAL A 131 11.01 -7.47 -16.35
C VAL A 131 10.55 -8.41 -15.25
N ALA A 132 10.39 -7.92 -14.01
CA ALA A 132 9.85 -8.71 -12.90
C ALA A 132 8.40 -9.16 -13.17
N ASP A 133 7.57 -8.27 -13.70
CA ASP A 133 6.20 -8.57 -14.13
C ASP A 133 6.15 -9.61 -15.26
N MET A 134 7.02 -9.46 -16.25
CA MET A 134 7.15 -10.39 -17.37
C MET A 134 7.57 -11.79 -16.92
N VAL A 135 8.61 -11.89 -16.08
CA VAL A 135 9.08 -13.14 -15.47
C VAL A 135 7.93 -13.86 -14.80
N ASN A 136 7.16 -13.17 -13.96
CA ASN A 136 6.11 -13.86 -13.21
C ASN A 136 4.74 -13.97 -13.87
N ALA A 137 4.48 -13.22 -14.94
CA ALA A 137 3.44 -13.57 -15.92
C ALA A 137 3.79 -14.86 -16.69
N ALA A 138 5.03 -15.02 -17.16
CA ALA A 138 5.46 -16.21 -17.89
C ALA A 138 5.35 -17.47 -17.01
N ALA A 139 5.89 -17.43 -15.79
CA ALA A 139 5.81 -18.54 -14.84
C ALA A 139 4.36 -19.01 -14.56
N ARG A 140 3.44 -18.05 -14.36
CA ARG A 140 2.01 -18.33 -14.15
C ARG A 140 1.37 -18.95 -15.40
N LEU A 141 1.59 -18.35 -16.57
CA LEU A 141 1.03 -18.84 -17.84
C LEU A 141 1.49 -20.27 -18.14
N THR A 142 2.76 -20.59 -17.85
CA THR A 142 3.30 -21.93 -18.02
C THR A 142 2.61 -22.93 -17.11
N THR A 143 2.53 -22.63 -15.82
CA THR A 143 1.83 -23.49 -14.85
C THR A 143 0.37 -23.70 -15.26
N GLN A 144 -0.33 -22.63 -15.67
CA GLN A 144 -1.71 -22.71 -16.15
C GLN A 144 -1.87 -23.61 -17.37
N ARG A 145 -0.99 -23.45 -18.36
CA ARG A 145 -1.02 -24.28 -19.56
C ARG A 145 -0.79 -25.74 -19.19
N ASN A 146 0.20 -26.04 -18.35
CA ASN A 146 0.53 -27.41 -17.95
C ASN A 146 -0.68 -28.06 -17.26
N MET A 147 -1.31 -27.40 -16.29
CA MET A 147 -2.53 -27.90 -15.65
C MET A 147 -3.69 -28.14 -16.63
N ARG A 148 -3.84 -27.28 -17.65
CA ARG A 148 -4.91 -27.39 -18.65
C ARG A 148 -4.74 -28.61 -19.54
N ILE A 149 -3.51 -28.95 -19.91
CA ILE A 149 -3.21 -30.07 -20.82
C ILE A 149 -2.87 -31.36 -20.08
N ASP A 150 -2.65 -31.32 -18.77
CA ASP A 150 -2.35 -32.50 -17.97
C ASP A 150 -3.59 -33.42 -17.85
N PRO A 151 -3.50 -34.68 -18.31
CA PRO A 151 -4.62 -35.62 -18.30
C PRO A 151 -5.11 -35.96 -16.89
N SER A 152 -4.26 -35.80 -15.88
CA SER A 152 -4.62 -36.06 -14.48
C SER A 152 -5.45 -34.95 -13.82
N LYS A 153 -5.65 -33.82 -14.51
CA LYS A 153 -6.51 -32.69 -14.10
C LYS A 153 -6.27 -32.23 -12.64
N PRO A 154 -5.07 -31.72 -12.32
CA PRO A 154 -4.78 -31.25 -10.97
C PRO A 154 -5.71 -30.12 -10.54
N ARG A 155 -5.87 -30.00 -9.23
CA ARG A 155 -6.38 -28.78 -8.60
C ARG A 155 -5.26 -27.78 -8.42
N TRP A 156 -5.60 -26.55 -8.08
CA TRP A 156 -4.60 -25.54 -7.76
C TRP A 156 -5.09 -24.53 -6.74
N ALA A 157 -4.14 -23.77 -6.20
CA ALA A 157 -4.38 -22.62 -5.34
C ALA A 157 -3.65 -21.40 -5.87
N ARG A 158 -4.24 -20.22 -5.68
CA ARG A 158 -3.48 -18.97 -5.74
C ARG A 158 -2.76 -18.79 -4.40
N VAL A 159 -1.44 -18.75 -4.43
CA VAL A 159 -0.61 -18.69 -3.22
C VAL A 159 0.11 -17.34 -3.21
N PRO A 160 -0.27 -16.42 -2.30
CA PRO A 160 0.44 -15.16 -2.11
C PRO A 160 1.85 -15.36 -1.59
N ARG A 161 2.72 -14.38 -1.84
CA ARG A 161 4.07 -14.34 -1.30
C ARG A 161 4.20 -13.16 -0.34
N GLY A 162 5.29 -13.18 0.43
CA GLY A 162 5.61 -12.13 1.40
C GLY A 162 4.65 -12.04 2.59
N ALA A 163 4.84 -10.99 3.40
CA ALA A 163 4.04 -10.75 4.59
C ALA A 163 2.62 -10.24 4.28
N ARG A 164 2.44 -9.60 3.11
CA ARG A 164 1.21 -8.95 2.65
C ARG A 164 1.07 -9.13 1.15
N THR A 165 -0.17 -9.16 0.66
CA THR A 165 -0.50 -9.24 -0.77
C THR A 165 -1.70 -8.35 -1.09
N CYS A 166 -2.03 -8.14 -2.35
CA CYS A 166 -3.16 -7.28 -2.69
C CYS A 166 -4.50 -7.90 -2.25
N ALA A 167 -5.51 -7.05 -2.06
CA ALA A 167 -6.84 -7.50 -1.63
C ALA A 167 -7.46 -8.49 -2.63
N PHE A 168 -7.26 -8.28 -3.94
CA PHE A 168 -7.81 -9.14 -4.99
C PHE A 168 -7.21 -10.56 -4.93
N CYS A 169 -5.90 -10.65 -4.78
CA CYS A 169 -5.23 -11.94 -4.65
C CYS A 169 -5.52 -12.59 -3.31
N THR A 170 -5.70 -11.83 -2.22
CA THR A 170 -6.19 -12.36 -0.94
C THR A 170 -7.54 -13.04 -1.10
N MET A 171 -8.48 -12.39 -1.79
CA MET A 171 -9.81 -12.95 -2.09
C MET A 171 -9.67 -14.29 -2.83
N LEU A 172 -8.88 -14.34 -3.91
CA LEU A 172 -8.70 -15.58 -4.67
C LEU A 172 -7.93 -16.65 -3.89
N ALA A 173 -6.93 -16.25 -3.12
CA ALA A 173 -6.12 -17.15 -2.30
C ALA A 173 -6.89 -17.72 -1.10
N SER A 174 -7.99 -17.08 -0.67
CA SER A 174 -8.83 -17.60 0.41
C SER A 174 -9.44 -18.98 0.11
N ARG A 175 -9.63 -19.32 -1.17
CA ARG A 175 -10.29 -20.57 -1.57
C ARG A 175 -9.44 -21.83 -1.33
N GLY A 176 -8.12 -21.71 -1.24
CA GLY A 176 -7.23 -22.87 -1.08
C GLY A 176 -7.06 -23.68 -2.38
N PHE A 177 -6.65 -24.94 -2.23
CA PHE A 177 -6.39 -25.90 -3.33
C PHE A 177 -7.69 -26.50 -3.90
N THR A 178 -8.63 -25.66 -4.29
CA THR A 178 -9.95 -26.09 -4.76
C THR A 178 -10.19 -25.82 -6.23
N TYR A 179 -9.43 -24.91 -6.84
CA TYR A 179 -9.62 -24.53 -8.24
C TYR A 179 -9.33 -25.71 -9.17
N LEU A 180 -10.14 -25.85 -10.21
CA LEU A 180 -9.98 -26.85 -11.24
C LEU A 180 -9.14 -26.28 -12.40
N SER A 181 -8.52 -27.16 -13.19
CA SER A 181 -7.78 -26.74 -14.39
C SER A 181 -8.66 -26.02 -15.43
N GLU A 182 -9.96 -26.32 -15.44
CA GLU A 182 -10.99 -25.69 -16.29
C GLU A 182 -11.34 -24.26 -15.85
N ASP A 183 -11.06 -23.87 -14.59
CA ASP A 183 -11.30 -22.52 -14.06
C ASP A 183 -10.33 -21.47 -14.64
N SER A 184 -9.47 -21.86 -15.58
CA SER A 184 -8.36 -21.07 -16.12
C SER A 184 -8.72 -19.96 -17.13
N ALA A 185 -9.98 -19.53 -17.17
CA ALA A 185 -10.46 -18.47 -18.05
C ALA A 185 -11.19 -17.32 -17.32
N GLY A 186 -11.38 -17.42 -16.00
CA GLY A 186 -12.19 -16.49 -15.21
C GLY A 186 -11.40 -15.38 -14.49
N LEU A 187 -12.03 -14.79 -13.46
CA LEU A 187 -11.41 -13.82 -12.55
C LEU A 187 -10.11 -14.37 -11.92
N GLU A 188 -10.04 -15.68 -11.79
CA GLU A 188 -8.94 -16.50 -11.33
C GLU A 188 -7.64 -16.32 -12.11
N MET A 189 -7.70 -15.72 -13.31
CA MET A 189 -6.55 -15.43 -14.17
C MET A 189 -6.22 -13.95 -14.32
N GLN A 190 -6.87 -13.09 -13.53
CA GLN A 190 -6.53 -11.66 -13.48
C GLN A 190 -5.40 -11.40 -12.50
N TYR A 191 -4.47 -10.54 -12.91
CA TYR A 191 -3.32 -10.08 -12.14
C TYR A 191 -3.13 -8.60 -12.44
N HIS A 192 -2.68 -7.84 -11.43
CA HIS A 192 -2.21 -6.48 -11.62
C HIS A 192 -0.68 -6.47 -11.77
N ARG A 193 -0.12 -5.35 -12.20
CA ARG A 193 1.33 -5.10 -12.17
C ARG A 193 1.87 -5.20 -10.75
N ASP A 194 3.09 -5.65 -10.57
CA ASP A 194 3.73 -5.82 -9.25
C ASP A 194 3.06 -6.90 -8.39
N CYS A 195 2.25 -7.77 -9.02
CA CYS A 195 1.66 -8.90 -8.33
C CYS A 195 2.72 -10.00 -8.14
N ASP A 196 2.83 -10.52 -6.92
CA ASP A 196 3.81 -11.52 -6.53
C ASP A 196 3.21 -12.94 -6.36
N CYS A 197 1.90 -13.08 -6.44
CA CYS A 197 1.20 -14.33 -6.18
C CYS A 197 1.53 -15.40 -7.22
N GLN A 198 1.65 -16.66 -6.81
CA GLN A 198 1.88 -17.78 -7.72
C GLN A 198 0.65 -18.67 -7.85
N ILE A 199 0.64 -19.50 -8.89
CA ILE A 199 -0.29 -20.62 -9.03
C ILE A 199 0.45 -21.86 -8.59
N VAL A 200 -0.12 -22.62 -7.66
CA VAL A 200 0.49 -23.87 -7.19
C VAL A 200 -0.44 -25.04 -7.46
N PRO A 201 -0.02 -26.02 -8.29
CA PRO A 201 -0.82 -27.21 -8.56
C PRO A 201 -0.79 -28.20 -7.38
N SER A 202 -1.81 -29.04 -7.31
CA SER A 202 -1.93 -30.11 -6.32
C SER A 202 -2.81 -31.25 -6.81
N TRP A 203 -2.42 -32.48 -6.46
CA TRP A 203 -3.16 -33.71 -6.76
C TRP A 203 -3.90 -34.28 -5.54
N GLY A 204 -3.95 -33.52 -4.44
CA GLY A 204 -4.60 -33.96 -3.22
C GLY A 204 -4.76 -32.83 -2.22
N ARG A 205 -5.03 -33.19 -0.96
CA ARG A 205 -5.08 -32.22 0.13
C ARG A 205 -3.66 -31.72 0.40
N GLN A 206 -3.44 -30.42 0.27
CA GLN A 206 -2.14 -29.79 0.46
C GLN A 206 -2.21 -28.63 1.44
N THR A 207 -1.17 -28.52 2.26
CA THR A 207 -0.82 -27.33 3.02
C THR A 207 0.54 -26.85 2.56
N LEU A 208 0.79 -25.54 2.64
CA LEU A 208 2.10 -24.95 2.38
C LEU A 208 2.49 -24.04 3.53
N ALA A 209 3.73 -24.15 3.98
CA ALA A 209 4.28 -23.27 5.00
C ALA A 209 4.12 -21.80 4.59
N GLY A 210 3.60 -20.96 5.50
CA GLY A 210 3.33 -19.53 5.23
C GLY A 210 2.03 -19.24 4.50
N TYR A 211 1.36 -20.23 3.93
CA TYR A 211 0.05 -20.07 3.29
C TYR A 211 -1.09 -20.53 4.20
N ASN A 212 -1.89 -19.57 4.68
CA ASN A 212 -3.04 -19.83 5.54
C ASN A 212 -4.35 -19.36 4.87
N PRO A 213 -5.03 -20.22 4.09
CA PRO A 213 -6.30 -19.88 3.45
C PRO A 213 -7.42 -19.48 4.42
N GLU A 214 -7.41 -20.02 5.65
CA GLU A 214 -8.43 -19.73 6.66
C GLU A 214 -8.32 -18.28 7.15
N ARG A 215 -7.09 -17.79 7.39
CA ARG A 215 -6.84 -16.39 7.72
C ARG A 215 -7.32 -15.46 6.60
N LEU A 216 -7.01 -15.81 5.35
CA LEU A 216 -7.44 -15.02 4.18
C LEU A 216 -8.96 -15.06 4.00
N THR A 217 -9.59 -16.20 4.32
CA THR A 217 -11.04 -16.38 4.33
C THR A 217 -11.69 -15.48 5.37
N ALA A 218 -11.14 -15.39 6.59
CA ALA A 218 -11.65 -14.49 7.62
C ALA A 218 -11.61 -13.03 7.16
N MET A 219 -10.51 -12.58 6.54
CA MET A 219 -10.40 -11.23 5.95
C MET A 219 -11.47 -10.97 4.88
N TRP A 220 -11.68 -11.95 3.97
CA TRP A 220 -12.69 -11.84 2.92
C TRP A 220 -14.13 -11.86 3.46
N GLN A 221 -14.40 -12.68 4.47
CA GLN A 221 -15.70 -12.79 5.12
C GLN A 221 -16.07 -11.51 5.87
N GLU A 222 -15.10 -10.87 6.55
CA GLU A 222 -15.33 -9.58 7.22
C GLU A 222 -15.83 -8.52 6.23
N ALA A 223 -15.11 -8.34 5.11
CA ALA A 223 -15.52 -7.40 4.08
C ALA A 223 -16.84 -7.79 3.37
N SER A 224 -17.20 -9.08 3.40
CA SER A 224 -18.45 -9.60 2.84
C SER A 224 -19.67 -9.29 3.70
N LYS A 225 -19.52 -9.03 5.00
CA LYS A 225 -20.64 -8.63 5.88
C LYS A 225 -21.33 -7.35 5.41
N GLY A 226 -20.58 -6.44 4.79
CA GLY A 226 -21.11 -5.22 4.19
C GLY A 226 -21.87 -5.39 2.87
N GLY A 227 -22.14 -6.63 2.41
CA GLY A 227 -22.89 -6.89 1.17
C GLY A 227 -22.16 -6.49 -0.12
N GLY A 228 -22.90 -6.16 -1.19
CA GLY A 228 -22.32 -5.65 -2.45
C GLY A 228 -21.58 -6.69 -3.32
N ASP A 229 -21.12 -6.24 -4.48
CA ASP A 229 -20.33 -7.06 -5.40
C ASP A 229 -18.90 -7.28 -4.90
N TYR A 230 -18.11 -8.09 -5.61
CA TYR A 230 -16.73 -8.37 -5.19
C TYR A 230 -15.85 -7.11 -5.21
N ARG A 231 -16.11 -6.13 -6.08
CA ARG A 231 -15.30 -4.89 -6.17
C ARG A 231 -15.54 -4.00 -4.96
N GLU A 232 -16.78 -3.88 -4.50
CA GLU A 232 -17.11 -3.13 -3.28
C GLU A 232 -16.48 -3.78 -2.03
N LYS A 233 -16.47 -5.11 -1.97
CA LYS A 233 -15.78 -5.85 -0.89
C LYS A 233 -14.27 -5.58 -0.90
N LEU A 234 -13.64 -5.59 -2.06
CA LEU A 234 -12.21 -5.27 -2.18
C LEU A 234 -11.90 -3.81 -1.81
N LYS A 235 -12.77 -2.86 -2.14
CA LYS A 235 -12.63 -1.46 -1.69
C LYS A 235 -12.66 -1.36 -0.16
N ARG A 236 -13.54 -2.11 0.50
CA ARG A 236 -13.59 -2.18 1.97
C ARG A 236 -12.34 -2.81 2.56
N MET A 237 -11.91 -3.97 2.06
CA MET A 237 -10.65 -4.59 2.51
C MET A 237 -9.48 -3.60 2.51
N ARG A 238 -9.31 -2.85 1.41
CA ARG A 238 -8.23 -1.86 1.27
C ARG A 238 -8.32 -0.68 2.22
N ARG A 239 -9.53 -0.28 2.67
CA ARG A 239 -9.74 0.91 3.49
C ARG A 239 -9.85 0.60 4.98
N ASP A 240 -10.47 -0.52 5.31
CA ASP A 240 -10.74 -0.92 6.70
C ASP A 240 -9.48 -1.53 7.34
N ASN A 241 -8.62 -2.14 6.53
CA ASN A 241 -7.32 -2.65 6.98
C ASN A 241 -6.23 -2.41 5.92
N PRO A 242 -5.88 -1.14 5.63
CA PRO A 242 -4.96 -0.80 4.55
C PRO A 242 -3.58 -1.43 4.77
N MET A 243 -3.18 -1.54 6.04
CA MET A 243 -1.93 -2.14 6.46
C MET A 243 -1.83 -3.64 6.20
N ALA A 244 -2.93 -4.35 5.94
CA ALA A 244 -2.88 -5.78 5.63
C ALA A 244 -2.57 -6.08 4.16
N PHE A 245 -2.68 -5.08 3.27
CA PHE A 245 -2.61 -5.28 1.83
C PHE A 245 -1.52 -4.42 1.18
N THR A 246 -0.93 -4.91 0.10
CA THR A 246 0.04 -4.12 -0.68
C THR A 246 -0.63 -2.98 -1.46
N ASP A 247 -1.91 -3.15 -1.81
CA ASP A 247 -2.76 -2.14 -2.45
C ASP A 247 -3.72 -1.45 -1.45
N GLY A 248 -3.32 -1.38 -0.18
CA GLY A 248 -4.05 -0.67 0.87
C GLY A 248 -4.27 0.80 0.52
N VAL A 249 -5.48 1.29 0.79
CA VAL A 249 -5.88 2.68 0.53
C VAL A 249 -5.88 3.42 1.85
N TYR A 250 -4.83 4.22 2.05
CA TYR A 250 -4.65 4.99 3.26
C TYR A 250 -5.46 6.29 3.19
N PRO A 251 -6.23 6.61 4.23
CA PRO A 251 -6.86 7.91 4.33
C PRO A 251 -5.80 9.01 4.38
N THR A 252 -6.12 10.16 3.77
CA THR A 252 -5.22 11.31 3.72
C THR A 252 -5.78 12.46 4.54
N PRO A 253 -4.92 13.20 5.28
CA PRO A 253 -5.33 14.43 5.96
C PRO A 253 -5.89 15.46 4.99
N THR A 254 -6.71 16.39 5.48
CA THR A 254 -7.35 17.40 4.63
C THR A 254 -6.37 18.45 4.15
N MET A 255 -5.35 18.78 4.95
CA MET A 255 -4.33 19.75 4.56
C MET A 255 -3.34 19.14 3.54
N PRO A 256 -3.16 19.77 2.36
CA PRO A 256 -2.14 19.36 1.40
C PRO A 256 -0.73 19.52 1.98
N TRP A 257 0.21 18.68 1.53
CA TRP A 257 1.60 18.69 1.99
C TRP A 257 2.25 20.08 1.88
N GLU A 258 2.02 20.77 0.77
CA GLU A 258 2.58 22.08 0.44
C GLU A 258 2.10 23.18 1.39
N GLN A 259 0.96 22.95 2.06
CA GLN A 259 0.45 23.81 3.12
C GLN A 259 0.97 23.37 4.48
N SER A 260 1.00 22.06 4.75
CA SER A 260 1.52 21.50 6.01
C SER A 260 2.95 21.98 6.29
N VAL A 261 3.84 21.94 5.29
CA VAL A 261 5.26 22.34 5.46
C VAL A 261 5.47 23.84 5.69
N ARG A 262 4.42 24.66 5.56
CA ARG A 262 4.49 26.09 5.90
C ARG A 262 4.35 26.32 7.41
N LEU A 263 3.85 25.33 8.15
CA LEU A 263 3.75 25.39 9.60
C LEU A 263 5.14 25.29 10.21
N LEU A 264 5.40 26.09 11.25
CA LEU A 264 6.70 26.10 11.92
C LEU A 264 7.00 24.77 12.62
N SER A 265 5.95 24.10 13.11
CA SER A 265 6.03 22.76 13.71
C SER A 265 6.47 21.65 12.74
N MET A 266 6.28 21.85 11.44
CA MET A 266 6.57 20.88 10.37
C MET A 266 7.95 21.08 9.74
N LYS A 267 8.74 22.06 10.21
CA LYS A 267 10.04 22.38 9.61
C LYS A 267 11.01 21.20 9.76
N GLY A 268 11.48 20.68 8.63
CA GLY A 268 12.42 19.55 8.58
C GLY A 268 11.75 18.18 8.51
N GLU A 269 10.41 18.12 8.56
CA GLU A 269 9.69 16.86 8.38
C GLU A 269 9.78 16.38 6.91
N PRO A 270 10.04 15.09 6.66
CA PRO A 270 9.98 14.52 5.33
C PRO A 270 8.51 14.39 4.87
N LYS A 271 8.28 14.46 3.55
CA LYS A 271 6.94 14.25 2.96
C LYS A 271 6.33 12.91 3.35
N GLY A 272 7.16 11.87 3.37
CA GLY A 272 6.72 10.50 3.66
C GLY A 272 5.69 9.97 2.66
N THR A 273 5.15 8.80 2.96
CA THR A 273 4.04 8.17 2.24
C THR A 273 2.77 8.23 3.08
N ALA A 274 1.60 7.99 2.47
CA ALA A 274 0.35 7.91 3.24
C ALA A 274 0.42 6.78 4.30
N GLU A 275 1.04 5.64 3.95
CA GLU A 275 1.30 4.55 4.90
C GLU A 275 2.23 4.98 6.05
N SER A 276 3.29 5.74 5.78
CA SER A 276 4.19 6.18 6.85
C SER A 276 3.48 7.10 7.85
N TRP A 277 2.62 8.01 7.37
CA TRP A 277 1.81 8.87 8.25
C TRP A 277 0.74 8.09 9.02
N TYR A 278 0.11 7.11 8.38
CA TYR A 278 -0.85 6.21 9.04
C TYR A 278 -0.20 5.44 10.19
N ARG A 279 1.03 4.91 9.98
CA ARG A 279 1.82 4.25 11.04
C ARG A 279 2.18 5.19 12.18
N ARG A 280 2.57 6.43 11.86
CA ARG A 280 2.88 7.46 12.87
C ARG A 280 1.65 7.79 13.73
N GLN A 281 0.47 7.92 13.11
CA GLN A 281 -0.78 8.16 13.85
C GLN A 281 -1.13 7.01 14.80
N LEU A 282 -0.97 5.76 14.36
CA LEU A 282 -1.14 4.59 15.23
C LEU A 282 -0.14 4.58 16.38
N ALA A 283 1.12 4.96 16.14
CA ALA A 283 2.16 5.00 17.16
C ALA A 283 1.87 6.04 18.26
N VAL A 284 1.20 7.15 17.91
CA VAL A 284 0.71 8.15 18.88
C VAL A 284 -0.62 7.75 19.54
N GLY A 285 -1.09 6.51 19.33
CA GLY A 285 -2.26 5.97 20.03
C GLY A 285 -3.62 6.46 19.50
N VAL A 286 -3.67 7.14 18.34
CA VAL A 286 -4.91 7.64 17.75
C VAL A 286 -5.32 6.78 16.58
N ASP A 287 -6.38 5.99 16.74
CA ASP A 287 -6.91 5.10 15.70
C ASP A 287 -7.45 5.91 14.50
N PRO A 288 -6.89 5.74 13.27
CA PRO A 288 -7.36 6.42 12.08
C PRO A 288 -8.82 6.12 11.68
N SER A 289 -9.42 5.06 12.20
CA SER A 289 -10.86 4.79 12.02
C SER A 289 -11.76 5.77 12.79
N ARG A 290 -11.25 6.40 13.85
CA ARG A 290 -11.97 7.41 14.64
C ARG A 290 -11.84 8.80 14.01
N GLU A 291 -10.61 9.21 13.68
CA GLU A 291 -10.33 10.48 13.02
C GLU A 291 -8.99 10.40 12.27
N ILE A 292 -8.90 11.10 11.14
CA ILE A 292 -7.65 11.30 10.41
C ILE A 292 -7.03 12.61 10.86
N LEU A 293 -5.90 12.51 11.57
CA LEU A 293 -5.19 13.68 12.08
C LEU A 293 -4.46 14.41 10.96
N GLU A 294 -4.35 15.73 11.12
CA GLU A 294 -3.43 16.53 10.33
C GLU A 294 -1.98 16.19 10.70
N ARG A 295 -1.09 16.25 9.71
CA ARG A 295 0.32 15.83 9.89
C ARG A 295 1.03 16.55 11.05
N HIS A 296 0.69 17.82 11.27
CA HIS A 296 1.27 18.61 12.35
C HIS A 296 0.73 18.22 13.73
N GLU A 297 -0.51 17.72 13.82
CA GLU A 297 -1.08 17.16 15.04
C GLU A 297 -0.32 15.88 15.41
N ILE A 298 -0.07 14.99 14.44
CA ILE A 298 0.75 13.79 14.64
C ILE A 298 2.17 14.17 15.14
N VAL A 299 2.83 15.13 14.48
CA VAL A 299 4.17 15.58 14.86
C VAL A 299 4.19 16.18 16.28
N PHE A 300 3.15 16.92 16.66
CA PHE A 300 3.01 17.43 18.02
C PHE A 300 2.90 16.27 19.02
N LEU A 301 1.98 15.33 18.78
CA LEU A 301 1.74 14.20 19.67
C LEU A 301 2.97 13.30 19.84
N GLU A 302 3.78 13.11 18.80
CA GLU A 302 5.04 12.38 18.88
C GLU A 302 6.05 13.06 19.82
N LYS A 303 6.16 14.39 19.76
CA LYS A 303 7.01 15.16 20.67
C LYS A 303 6.46 15.12 22.10
N PHE A 304 5.14 15.22 22.24
CA PHE A 304 4.45 15.22 23.51
C PHE A 304 4.64 13.89 24.24
N GLN A 305 4.50 12.75 23.55
CA GLN A 305 4.85 11.43 24.10
C GLN A 305 6.33 11.31 24.50
N LYS A 306 7.25 11.87 23.70
CA LYS A 306 8.69 11.84 24.00
C LYS A 306 9.06 12.62 25.27
N LEU A 307 8.25 13.60 25.66
CA LEU A 307 8.39 14.31 26.94
C LEU A 307 7.85 13.50 28.13
N GLY A 308 7.17 12.38 27.87
CA GLY A 308 6.51 11.58 28.91
C GLY A 308 5.13 12.10 29.29
N GLU A 309 4.55 13.02 28.51
CA GLU A 309 3.21 13.53 28.75
C GLU A 309 2.15 12.51 28.31
N GLU A 310 1.09 12.39 29.11
CA GLU A 310 -0.05 11.50 28.83
C GLU A 310 -1.23 12.30 28.30
N TYR A 311 -1.90 11.78 27.28
CA TYR A 311 -3.05 12.45 26.65
C TYR A 311 -4.07 11.47 26.09
N GLU A 312 -5.27 11.99 25.85
CA GLU A 312 -6.29 11.36 25.03
C GLU A 312 -6.78 12.34 23.96
N TRP A 313 -6.65 11.99 22.68
CA TRP A 313 -7.14 12.83 21.58
C TRP A 313 -8.68 12.86 21.58
N ILE A 314 -9.25 14.06 21.44
CA ILE A 314 -10.69 14.26 21.38
C ILE A 314 -11.11 14.29 19.90
N PRO A 315 -11.86 13.29 19.41
CA PRO A 315 -12.26 13.27 18.01
C PRO A 315 -13.19 14.43 17.67
N LYS A 316 -13.04 15.01 16.48
CA LYS A 316 -13.96 16.04 15.98
C LYS A 316 -15.41 15.55 16.00
N SER A 317 -16.31 16.40 16.50
CA SER A 317 -17.73 16.08 16.55
C SER A 317 -18.35 15.97 15.16
N HIS A 318 -19.22 14.98 14.97
CA HIS A 318 -19.94 14.77 13.72
C HIS A 318 -21.02 15.84 13.48
N ASP A 319 -21.51 16.49 14.54
CA ASP A 319 -22.49 17.58 14.46
C ASP A 319 -21.83 18.97 14.32
N GLY A 320 -20.51 19.02 14.19
CA GLY A 320 -19.75 20.26 14.04
C GLY A 320 -19.61 21.09 15.32
N LYS A 321 -19.99 20.54 16.48
CA LYS A 321 -19.74 21.22 17.76
C LYS A 321 -18.24 21.35 18.03
N PRO A 322 -17.78 22.54 18.47
CA PRO A 322 -16.43 22.75 18.97
C PRO A 322 -16.13 21.77 20.10
N SER A 323 -14.94 21.21 20.09
CA SER A 323 -14.32 20.51 21.21
C SER A 323 -12.91 21.05 21.38
N ASN A 324 -12.32 20.86 22.56
CA ASN A 324 -10.86 20.93 22.68
C ASN A 324 -10.24 19.80 21.83
N ASP A 325 -8.94 19.92 21.53
CA ASP A 325 -8.25 18.97 20.65
C ASP A 325 -7.83 17.70 21.41
N PHE A 326 -7.44 17.81 22.69
CA PHE A 326 -7.07 16.66 23.51
C PHE A 326 -7.26 16.90 25.01
N HIS A 327 -7.45 15.81 25.76
CA HIS A 327 -7.30 15.79 27.20
C HIS A 327 -5.81 15.62 27.52
N TRP A 328 -5.22 16.57 28.24
CA TRP A 328 -3.87 16.47 28.79
C TRP A 328 -3.95 15.82 30.17
N LEU A 329 -3.77 14.50 30.21
CA LEU A 329 -4.05 13.67 31.38
C LEU A 329 -3.07 13.97 32.52
N SER A 330 -1.78 14.13 32.22
CA SER A 330 -0.75 14.47 33.22
C SER A 330 -0.89 15.86 33.83
N HIS A 331 -1.70 16.74 33.22
CA HIS A 331 -1.97 18.11 33.71
C HIS A 331 -3.45 18.35 34.07
N GLU A 332 -4.27 17.28 34.01
CA GLU A 332 -5.69 17.26 34.38
C GLU A 332 -6.54 18.38 33.73
N CYS A 333 -6.33 18.65 32.45
CA CYS A 333 -7.09 19.67 31.72
C CYS A 333 -7.37 19.31 30.25
N ASP A 334 -8.36 19.98 29.66
CA ASP A 334 -8.58 19.96 28.22
C ASP A 334 -7.76 21.06 27.55
N ALA A 335 -7.10 20.75 26.44
CA ALA A 335 -6.21 21.68 25.76
C ALA A 335 -6.52 21.83 24.27
N GLU A 336 -6.34 23.04 23.77
CA GLU A 336 -6.43 23.40 22.37
C GLU A 336 -5.02 23.51 21.75
N LEU A 337 -4.77 22.77 20.68
CA LEU A 337 -3.55 22.84 19.90
C LEU A 337 -3.65 23.91 18.80
N LYS A 338 -2.61 24.70 18.65
CA LYS A 338 -2.42 25.56 17.47
C LYS A 338 -1.00 25.43 16.95
N SER A 339 -0.86 25.15 15.66
CA SER A 339 0.42 25.21 14.95
C SER A 339 0.47 26.42 14.03
N PRO A 340 1.20 27.50 14.38
CA PRO A 340 1.31 28.69 13.54
C PRO A 340 2.30 28.54 12.38
N ALA A 341 2.05 29.23 11.27
CA ALA A 341 2.97 29.35 10.14
C ALA A 341 3.92 30.56 10.25
N SER A 342 3.78 31.39 11.28
CA SER A 342 4.54 32.64 11.41
C SER A 342 4.62 33.12 12.84
N LEU A 343 5.67 33.89 13.15
CA LEU A 343 5.86 34.57 14.44
C LEU A 343 5.21 35.96 14.47
N LYS A 344 4.05 36.11 13.83
CA LYS A 344 3.28 37.36 13.84
C LYS A 344 2.23 37.30 14.94
N TYR A 345 2.42 38.07 16.01
CA TYR A 345 1.53 38.05 17.19
C TYR A 345 0.05 38.16 16.82
N ARG A 346 -0.31 39.12 15.96
CA ARG A 346 -1.69 39.32 15.50
C ARG A 346 -2.32 38.03 14.97
N ASN A 347 -1.58 37.25 14.18
CA ASN A 347 -2.12 36.03 13.57
C ASN A 347 -2.30 34.92 14.60
N VAL A 348 -1.39 34.81 15.56
CA VAL A 348 -1.46 33.80 16.63
C VAL A 348 -2.58 34.16 17.60
N ALA A 349 -2.61 35.40 18.07
CA ALA A 349 -3.63 35.90 18.98
C ALA A 349 -5.05 35.80 18.40
N GLN A 350 -5.22 36.09 17.10
CA GLN A 350 -6.50 35.92 16.42
C GLN A 350 -6.98 34.47 16.47
N ARG A 351 -6.09 33.49 16.20
CA ARG A 351 -6.46 32.07 16.24
C ARG A 351 -6.85 31.58 17.63
N ILE A 352 -6.23 32.12 18.69
CA ILE A 352 -6.63 31.84 20.08
C ILE A 352 -8.02 32.45 20.30
N ASN A 353 -8.20 33.74 20.00
CA ASN A 353 -9.46 34.45 20.21
C ASN A 353 -10.62 33.78 19.49
N ASP A 354 -10.46 33.42 18.22
CA ASP A 354 -11.51 32.77 17.42
C ASP A 354 -11.91 31.42 18.02
N ALA A 355 -10.95 30.67 18.57
CA ALA A 355 -11.23 29.41 19.25
C ALA A 355 -12.02 29.62 20.55
N VAL A 356 -11.62 30.59 21.38
CA VAL A 356 -12.33 30.91 22.63
C VAL A 356 -13.77 31.35 22.33
N VAL A 357 -13.94 32.32 21.43
CA VAL A 357 -15.26 32.86 21.07
C VAL A 357 -16.16 31.77 20.49
N GLY A 358 -15.65 30.98 19.53
CA GLY A 358 -16.41 29.90 18.92
C GLY A 358 -16.79 28.79 19.91
N GLY A 359 -15.96 28.53 20.92
CA GLY A 359 -16.27 27.60 22.01
C GLY A 359 -17.42 28.11 22.90
N VAL A 360 -17.36 29.36 23.32
CA VAL A 360 -18.37 29.99 24.19
C VAL A 360 -19.75 29.99 23.54
N GLU A 361 -19.84 30.28 22.24
CA GLU A 361 -21.11 30.23 21.49
C GLU A 361 -21.81 28.86 21.56
N GLN A 362 -21.06 27.80 21.83
CA GLN A 362 -21.55 26.42 21.86
C GLN A 362 -21.39 25.75 23.24
N GLY A 363 -21.09 26.53 24.28
CA GLY A 363 -21.00 26.05 25.66
C GLY A 363 -19.74 25.25 25.99
N VAL A 364 -18.66 25.42 25.22
CA VAL A 364 -17.38 24.74 25.42
C VAL A 364 -16.31 25.74 25.87
N VAL A 365 -15.67 25.44 27.00
CA VAL A 365 -14.58 26.26 27.53
C VAL A 365 -13.27 25.85 26.86
N LYS A 366 -12.61 26.81 26.23
CA LYS A 366 -11.27 26.66 25.66
C LYS A 366 -10.36 27.71 26.30
N ASP A 367 -9.63 27.32 27.34
CA ASP A 367 -8.84 28.25 28.14
C ASP A 367 -7.40 27.77 28.41
N VAL A 368 -7.04 26.56 27.99
CA VAL A 368 -5.67 26.07 27.96
C VAL A 368 -5.22 25.89 26.52
N PHE A 369 -4.19 26.61 26.10
CA PHE A 369 -3.67 26.57 24.74
C PHE A 369 -2.24 26.07 24.68
N VAL A 370 -1.95 25.21 23.70
CA VAL A 370 -0.59 24.80 23.32
C VAL A 370 -0.26 25.33 21.93
N LEU A 371 0.79 26.13 21.81
CA LEU A 371 1.29 26.64 20.54
C LEU A 371 2.54 25.86 20.10
N ASP A 372 2.43 25.04 19.04
CA ASP A 372 3.58 24.31 18.49
C ASP A 372 4.27 25.12 17.38
N PHE A 373 5.45 25.65 17.71
CA PHE A 373 6.37 26.33 16.79
C PHE A 373 7.52 25.43 16.32
N GLY A 374 7.52 24.15 16.71
CA GLY A 374 8.56 23.19 16.38
C GLY A 374 9.90 23.55 17.02
N SER A 375 10.97 23.52 16.24
CA SER A 375 12.31 23.90 16.67
C SER A 375 12.63 25.39 16.42
N THR A 376 11.60 26.21 16.21
CA THR A 376 11.78 27.64 15.90
C THR A 376 12.11 28.41 17.18
N LYS A 377 13.20 29.17 17.17
CA LYS A 377 13.51 30.09 18.28
C LYS A 377 12.55 31.27 18.30
N LEU A 378 11.91 31.51 19.46
CA LEU A 378 11.01 32.64 19.65
C LEU A 378 11.80 33.90 20.08
N PRO A 379 11.60 35.06 19.43
CA PRO A 379 12.19 36.30 19.89
C PRO A 379 11.55 36.77 21.22
N ASP A 380 12.35 37.33 22.14
CA ASP A 380 11.87 37.85 23.44
C ASP A 380 10.70 38.83 23.30
N LYS A 381 10.74 39.68 22.27
CA LYS A 381 9.64 40.60 21.96
C LYS A 381 8.34 39.86 21.70
N PHE A 382 8.39 38.74 20.98
CA PHE A 382 7.23 37.94 20.65
C PHE A 382 6.71 37.19 21.90
N VAL A 383 7.61 36.61 22.70
CA VAL A 383 7.28 35.99 23.99
C VAL A 383 6.58 37.00 24.92
N ASN A 384 7.12 38.22 25.03
CA ASN A 384 6.47 39.29 25.81
C ASN A 384 5.14 39.76 25.21
N GLN A 385 4.92 39.63 23.90
CA GLN A 385 3.61 39.90 23.32
C GLN A 385 2.60 38.80 23.68
N LEU A 386 3.02 37.53 23.72
CA LEU A 386 2.18 36.41 24.13
C LEU A 386 1.78 36.52 25.61
N SER A 387 2.69 36.89 26.52
CA SER A 387 2.34 37.09 27.94
C SER A 387 1.30 38.19 28.17
N LEU A 388 1.22 39.17 27.28
CA LEU A 388 0.23 40.25 27.31
C LEU A 388 -1.10 39.89 26.62
N TYR A 389 -1.38 38.61 26.35
CA TYR A 389 -2.59 38.20 25.64
C TYR A 389 -3.88 38.63 26.38
N ASN A 390 -4.03 38.27 27.66
CA ASN A 390 -5.22 38.61 28.46
C ASN A 390 -5.37 40.12 28.67
N ALA A 391 -4.27 40.84 28.88
CA ALA A 391 -4.31 42.31 28.93
C ALA A 391 -4.77 43.00 27.61
N ARG A 392 -4.84 42.26 26.49
CA ARG A 392 -5.18 42.80 25.16
C ARG A 392 -6.47 42.25 24.57
N HIS A 393 -7.10 41.25 25.19
CA HIS A 393 -8.30 40.58 24.67
C HIS A 393 -9.29 40.35 25.81
N GLU A 394 -10.58 40.52 25.52
CA GLU A 394 -11.65 40.24 26.50
C GLU A 394 -11.84 38.73 26.73
N SER A 395 -11.55 37.93 25.71
CA SER A 395 -11.59 36.46 25.72
C SER A 395 -10.38 35.89 26.47
N HIS A 396 -10.42 35.95 27.79
CA HIS A 396 -9.31 35.48 28.63
C HIS A 396 -9.11 33.96 28.54
N ILE A 397 -7.85 33.55 28.60
CA ILE A 397 -7.43 32.16 28.73
C ILE A 397 -6.72 31.95 30.08
N LYS A 398 -6.76 30.73 30.59
CA LYS A 398 -6.16 30.31 31.85
C LYS A 398 -4.66 30.04 31.69
N GLU A 399 -4.29 29.31 30.65
CA GLU A 399 -2.90 28.87 30.44
C GLU A 399 -2.48 28.94 28.97
N LEU A 400 -1.21 29.30 28.76
CA LEU A 400 -0.60 29.34 27.44
C LEU A 400 0.75 28.62 27.49
N TRP A 401 0.86 27.53 26.75
CA TRP A 401 2.06 26.72 26.63
C TRP A 401 2.62 26.85 25.22
N VAL A 402 3.94 26.73 25.10
CA VAL A 402 4.64 26.80 23.82
C VAL A 402 5.58 25.62 23.68
N PHE A 403 5.68 25.11 22.45
CA PHE A 403 6.72 24.18 22.03
C PHE A 403 7.62 24.91 21.03
N ASP A 404 8.88 25.15 21.38
CA ASP A 404 9.82 25.90 20.56
C ASP A 404 11.26 25.31 20.63
N SER A 405 12.27 26.06 20.20
CA SER A 405 13.68 25.59 20.29
C SER A 405 14.21 25.34 21.71
N GLU A 406 13.60 25.94 22.73
CA GLU A 406 13.95 25.78 24.14
C GLU A 406 13.20 24.63 24.80
N GLY A 407 12.27 24.00 24.08
CA GLY A 407 11.47 22.87 24.51
C GLY A 407 10.04 23.26 24.81
N PHE A 408 9.38 22.48 25.67
CA PHE A 408 8.00 22.69 26.06
C PHE A 408 7.92 23.42 27.38
N HIS A 409 7.30 24.60 27.40
CA HIS A 409 7.24 25.46 28.58
C HIS A 409 6.03 26.39 28.59
N GLN A 410 5.67 26.88 29.77
CA GLN A 410 4.53 27.79 29.96
C GLN A 410 4.93 29.26 29.79
N ILE A 411 4.09 30.03 29.12
CA ILE A 411 4.13 31.48 29.09
C ILE A 411 3.26 32.02 30.23
N VAL A 412 3.87 32.75 31.16
CA VAL A 412 3.16 33.41 32.26
C VAL A 412 2.34 34.58 31.72
N LEU A 413 1.01 34.46 31.76
CA LEU A 413 0.06 35.49 31.33
C LEU A 413 -0.02 36.62 32.36
N LYS A 414 -0.13 37.86 31.89
CA LYS A 414 -0.20 39.10 32.69
C LYS A 414 -1.59 39.73 32.69
#